data_AF-A0A0E9T8R6-F1
#
_entry.id   AF-A0A0E9T8R6-F1
#
_cell.length_a   1.000
_cell.length_b   1.000
_cell.length_c   1.000
_cell.angle_alpha   90.00
_cell.angle_beta   90.00
_cell.angle_gamma   90.00
#
_symmetry.space_group_name_H-M   'P 1'
#
loop_
_entity.id
_entity.type
_entity.pdbx_description
1 polymer ?
#
loop_
_entity_poly.entity_id
_entity_poly.type
_entity_poly.pdbx_seq_one_letter_code
_entity_poly.pdbx_strand_id
1 'polypeptide(L)' 'MPQLRTQAAQMLSMFGNTYLCEQLFSSMKMTKTSNRRRLTDEHLRSILRISSAQSLSPDIDELASKKRC' A
#
# COMPACT_ATOMS: atom_id res chain seq x y z
N MET A 1 -35.85 -2.51 -4.05
CA MET A 1 -35.21 -1.20 -3.74
C MET A 1 -33.84 -1.05 -4.45
N PRO A 2 -33.77 -1.07 -5.79
CA PRO A 2 -32.50 -0.95 -6.52
C PRO A 2 -31.81 0.43 -6.36
N GLN A 3 -32.58 1.52 -6.26
CA GLN A 3 -32.05 2.88 -6.11
C GLN A 3 -31.25 3.07 -4.81
N LEU A 4 -31.74 2.50 -3.70
CA LEU A 4 -31.04 2.55 -2.40
C LEU A 4 -29.68 1.83 -2.45
N ARG A 5 -29.59 0.70 -3.16
CA ARG A 5 -28.32 -0.01 -3.35
C ARG A 5 -27.32 0.81 -4.16
N THR A 6 -27.78 1.49 -5.21
CA THR A 6 -26.92 2.37 -6.02
C THR A 6 -26.38 3.53 -5.21
N GLN A 7 -27.22 4.18 -4.41
CA GLN A 7 -26.79 5.29 -3.54
C GLN A 7 -25.81 4.82 -2.46
N ALA A 8 -26.07 3.67 -1.83
CA ALA A 8 -25.16 3.08 -0.87
C ALA A 8 -23.80 2.72 -1.51
N ALA A 9 -23.79 2.16 -2.72
CA ALA A 9 -22.56 1.85 -3.45
C ALA A 9 -21.76 3.12 -3.82
N GLN A 10 -22.44 4.19 -4.26
CA GLN A 10 -21.79 5.48 -4.51
C GLN A 10 -21.19 6.06 -3.24
N MET A 11 -21.92 6.01 -2.13
CA MET A 11 -21.45 6.46 -0.82
C MET A 11 -20.22 5.66 -0.37
N LEU A 12 -20.29 4.32 -0.42
CA LEU A 12 -19.17 3.44 -0.11
C LEU A 12 -17.97 3.66 -1.03
N SER A 13 -18.18 3.94 -2.31
CA SER A 13 -17.08 4.23 -3.24
C SER A 13 -16.41 5.57 -2.91
N MET A 14 -17.17 6.61 -2.57
CA MET A 14 -16.61 7.89 -2.16
C MET A 14 -15.80 7.75 -0.87
N PHE A 15 -16.37 7.11 0.16
CA PHE A 15 -15.68 6.92 1.44
C PHE A 15 -14.51 5.94 1.36
N GLY A 16 -14.66 4.85 0.61
CA GLY A 16 -13.63 3.83 0.41
C GLY A 16 -12.40 4.40 -0.29
N ASN A 17 -12.60 5.22 -1.32
CA ASN A 17 -11.49 5.87 -2.02
C ASN A 17 -10.76 6.87 -1.12
N THR A 18 -11.49 7.69 -0.35
CA THR A 18 -10.88 8.62 0.61
C THR A 18 -10.07 7.89 1.66
N TYR A 19 -10.63 6.82 2.24
CA TYR A 19 -9.94 6.01 3.24
C TYR A 19 -8.65 5.39 2.68
N LEU A 20 -8.67 4.85 1.47
CA LEU A 20 -7.46 4.30 0.84
C LEU A 20 -6.37 5.36 0.65
N CYS A 21 -6.74 6.57 0.23
CA CYS A 21 -5.78 7.68 0.12
C CYS A 21 -5.19 8.06 1.48
N GLU A 22 -6.02 8.20 2.52
CA GLU A 22 -5.58 8.53 3.88
C GLU A 22 -4.63 7.46 4.45
N GLN A 23 -4.96 6.18 4.29
CA GLN A 23 -4.12 5.06 4.71
C GLN A 23 -2.77 5.05 3.97
N LEU A 24 -2.77 5.37 2.67
CA LEU A 24 -1.54 5.49 1.89
C LEU A 24 -0.67 6.65 2.37
N PHE A 25 -1.27 7.83 2.63
CA PHE A 25 -0.54 9.00 3.15
C PHE A 25 0.03 8.74 4.55
N SER A 26 -0.73 8.06 5.42
CA SER A 26 -0.27 7.64 6.74
C SER A 26 0.95 6.71 6.62
N SER A 27 0.88 5.71 5.74
CA SER A 27 2.00 4.79 5.44
C SER A 27 3.23 5.53 4.88
N MET A 28 3.01 6.52 4.01
CA MET A 28 4.06 7.36 3.46
C MET A 28 4.74 8.20 4.55
N LYS A 29 3.98 8.78 5.48
CA LYS A 29 4.49 9.55 6.62
C LYS A 29 5.35 8.69 7.56
N MET A 30 4.92 7.45 7.83
CA MET A 30 5.70 6.49 8.60
C MET A 30 6.99 6.06 7.89
N THR A 31 6.98 6.06 6.55
CA THR A 31 8.16 5.72 5.76
C THR A 31 9.15 6.88 5.66
N LYS A 32 8.67 8.10 5.40
CA LYS A 32 9.44 9.35 5.32
C LYS A 32 9.60 10.00 6.71
N THR A 33 10.33 9.35 7.61
CA THR A 33 10.71 9.94 8.91
C THR A 33 12.04 10.69 8.82
N SER A 34 12.27 11.66 9.71
CA SER A 34 13.53 12.44 9.77
C SER A 34 14.78 11.56 9.92
N ASN A 35 14.62 10.36 10.49
CA ASN A 35 15.69 9.38 10.69
C ASN A 35 16.04 8.61 9.40
N ARG A 36 15.22 8.70 8.35
CA ARG A 36 15.37 7.96 7.09
C ARG A 36 15.69 8.87 5.91
N ARG A 37 16.71 9.73 6.05
CA ARG A 37 17.11 10.73 5.03
C ARG A 37 17.71 10.15 3.74
N ARG A 38 18.04 8.85 3.72
CA ARG A 38 18.67 8.16 2.58
C ARG A 38 17.67 7.48 1.64
N LEU A 39 16.37 7.51 1.94
CA LEU A 39 15.36 6.89 1.07
C LEU A 39 15.16 7.75 -0.17
N THR A 40 15.47 7.19 -1.35
CA THR A 40 15.07 7.79 -2.63
C THR A 40 13.59 7.53 -2.88
N ASP A 41 13.01 8.24 -3.86
CA ASP A 41 11.60 8.03 -4.23
C ASP A 41 11.34 6.61 -4.78
N GLU A 42 12.34 5.96 -5.36
CA GLU A 42 12.24 4.55 -5.79
C GLU A 42 12.08 3.60 -4.58
N HIS A 43 12.83 3.84 -3.50
CA HIS A 43 12.67 3.08 -2.26
C HIS A 43 11.28 3.32 -1.67
N LEU A 44 10.81 4.56 -1.65
CA LEU A 44 9.48 4.88 -1.14
C LEU A 44 8.39 4.16 -1.95
N ARG A 45 8.48 4.19 -3.28
CA ARG A 45 7.53 3.51 -4.17
C ARG A 45 7.48 2.01 -3.88
N SER A 46 8.64 1.39 -3.69
CA SER A 46 8.74 -0.03 -3.37
C SER A 46 8.12 -0.35 -2.00
N ILE A 47 8.40 0.46 -0.98
CA ILE A 47 7.83 0.29 0.37
C ILE A 47 6.31 0.44 0.34
N LEU A 48 5.78 1.49 -0.31
CA LEU A 48 4.33 1.70 -0.39
C LEU A 48 3.63 0.55 -1.12
N ARG A 49 4.26 0.00 -2.17
CA ARG A 49 3.74 -1.15 -2.91
C ARG A 49 3.65 -2.40 -2.02
N ILE A 50 4.67 -2.65 -1.19
CA ILE A 50 4.66 -3.78 -0.25
C ILE A 50 3.61 -3.56 0.84
N SER A 51 3.56 -2.37 1.44
CA SER A 51 2.65 -2.06 2.55
C SER A 51 1.16 -2.05 2.16
N SER A 52 0.84 -1.79 0.89
CA SER A 52 -0.54 -1.73 0.39
C SER A 52 -1.01 -3.01 -0.33
N ALA A 53 -0.10 -3.98 -0.55
CA ALA A 53 -0.46 -5.24 -1.19
C ALA A 53 -1.30 -6.11 -0.25
N GLN A 54 -2.47 -6.57 -0.74
CA GLN A 54 -3.31 -7.51 0.00
C GLN A 54 -2.70 -8.91 0.09
N SER A 55 -1.96 -9.32 -0.94
CA SER A 55 -1.24 -10.58 -0.99
C SER A 55 0.09 -10.38 -1.71
N LEU A 56 1.15 -10.28 -0.92
CA LEU A 56 2.53 -10.27 -1.42
C LEU A 56 3.36 -11.10 -0.46
N SER A 57 3.52 -12.39 -0.78
CA SER A 57 4.45 -13.28 -0.10
C SER A 57 5.74 -13.36 -0.90
N PRO A 58 6.91 -13.14 -0.29
CA PRO A 58 8.17 -13.40 -0.96
C PRO A 58 8.31 -14.90 -1.23
N ASP A 59 8.79 -15.27 -2.41
CA ASP A 59 9.26 -16.63 -2.68
C ASP A 59 10.61 -16.82 -1.98
N ILE A 60 10.56 -17.44 -0.79
CA ILE A 60 11.74 -17.63 0.05
C ILE A 60 12.69 -18.65 -0.57
N ASP A 61 12.17 -19.67 -1.25
CA ASP A 61 12.96 -20.75 -1.86
C ASP A 61 13.72 -20.23 -3.09
N GLU A 62 13.05 -19.45 -3.93
CA GLU A 62 13.71 -18.75 -5.04
C GLU A 62 14.76 -17.75 -4.52
N LEU A 63 14.45 -17.00 -3.47
CA LEU A 63 15.39 -16.04 -2.89
C LEU A 63 16.62 -16.73 -2.27
N ALA A 64 16.42 -17.84 -1.58
CA ALA A 64 17.47 -18.64 -0.98
C ALA A 64 18.38 -19.27 -2.05
N SER A 65 17.79 -19.80 -3.12
CA SER A 65 18.55 -20.43 -4.21
C SER A 65 19.39 -19.42 -5.01
N LYS A 66 18.95 -18.16 -5.12
CA LYS A 66 19.71 -17.08 -5.75
C LYS A 66 20.76 -16.44 -4.84
N LYS A 67 20.76 -16.74 -3.54
CA LYS A 67 21.74 -16.20 -2.61
C LYS A 67 23.12 -16.81 -2.92
N ARG A 68 24.00 -16.02 -3.53
CA ARG A 68 25.42 -16.36 -3.63
C ARG A 68 26.05 -16.19 -2.24
N CYS A 69 26.28 -17.30 -1.56
CA CYS A 69 27.18 -17.36 -0.41
C CYS A 69 28.64 -17.37 -0.88
#